data_AF-Q4RVJ1-F1
#
_entry.id   AF-Q4RVJ1-F1
#
_cell.length_a   1.000
_cell.length_b   1.000
_cell.length_c   1.000
_cell.angle_alpha   90.00
_cell.angle_beta   90.00
_cell.angle_gamma   90.00
#
_symmetry.space_group_name_H-M   'P 1'
#
loop_
_entity.id
_entity.type
_entity.pdbx_description
1 polymer ?
#
loop_
_entity_poly.entity_id
_entity_poly.type
_entity_poly.pdbx_seq_one_letter_code
_entity_poly.pdbx_strand_id
1 'polypeptide(L)'
;RNTIIGEKYRWPTTVPYYLEDSLDMNAKGVVLKAFDQYRLKTCIDFTPWKGEQNYISVFKGSGCFSSVGNQHVGKQRLSIGKNCDRLGTVEHEFLHALGLWHEQSRADRDDYVQIMWDQIEPGKEHNFRTRDDTVSSALGVPYDYSSVMHYSKTSFSRSSEPTIVTKIPHFLDVIGQRMGFSAGDLSKLNRLYKCTKSSTFVESCSFEEDNICGMIRGSGNRKWERRASVDGGPQTDFTNMGQCKGKGFFMHFSTASAEPADRASLETQWLYPKSGVQCLQFFLHRNGASDDVLNIWVREYDKAQGSRRTLFRTIRGGVGGSWELHAITLNMTQKARVVFEGISGKGPSAGGFSLDDINLSSVKCPEHVWHVRNITGLLATTPARRKEYSPRFLSSTGYSFQVGVYLNGESSRPGYMAVYLHLTSGPNDHKLRWPCPWHQGTMALLDQQSDIRQQMSMHRMVTTDPKKTSSDGTEFYWDDPRKVGSKITASDGSFYYRGPGYGTSTFIAHSRLRSRNFLKGDDAFFLLSFEDISALLVSQPLLGLRSTSTVTWRRRRLLRELRREPLQLRWWSRL
;
A
#
# COMPACT_ATOMS: atom_id res chain seq x y z
N ARG A 1 5.34 25.90 -12.97
CA ARG A 1 3.92 26.00 -12.59
C ARG A 1 3.08 24.91 -13.26
N ASN A 2 2.42 24.01 -12.53
CA ASN A 2 1.71 22.88 -13.14
C ASN A 2 0.33 22.57 -12.54
N THR A 3 -0.28 23.43 -11.73
CA THR A 3 -1.70 23.29 -11.34
C THR A 3 -2.57 24.24 -12.16
N ILE A 4 -3.70 23.76 -12.68
CA ILE A 4 -4.65 24.59 -13.44
C ILE A 4 -5.28 25.69 -12.58
N ILE A 5 -5.28 26.92 -13.08
CA ILE A 5 -5.92 28.08 -12.44
C ILE A 5 -7.43 28.05 -12.70
N GLY A 6 -8.22 28.32 -11.66
CA GLY A 6 -9.68 28.44 -11.73
C GLY A 6 -10.41 27.42 -10.86
N GLU A 7 -11.20 27.92 -9.90
CA GLU A 7 -12.04 27.10 -9.01
C GLU A 7 -13.06 26.25 -9.79
N LYS A 8 -13.49 26.73 -10.95
CA LYS A 8 -14.38 25.95 -11.84
C LYS A 8 -13.80 24.61 -12.26
N TYR A 9 -12.48 24.41 -12.27
CA TYR A 9 -11.89 23.12 -12.66
C TYR A 9 -11.73 22.14 -11.49
N ARG A 10 -12.21 22.48 -10.30
CA ARG A 10 -12.10 21.62 -9.12
C ARG A 10 -13.20 20.55 -9.13
N TRP A 11 -12.80 19.34 -8.81
CA TRP A 11 -13.74 18.32 -8.35
C TRP A 11 -14.16 18.59 -6.90
N PRO A 12 -15.30 18.07 -6.42
CA PRO A 12 -15.50 17.89 -4.99
C PRO A 12 -14.37 17.03 -4.37
N THR A 13 -14.12 17.18 -3.07
CA THR A 13 -13.11 16.39 -2.37
C THR A 13 -13.43 14.89 -2.39
N THR A 14 -14.71 14.52 -2.49
CA THR A 14 -15.13 13.14 -2.77
C THR A 14 -15.51 13.03 -4.24
N VAL A 15 -14.63 12.45 -5.06
CA VAL A 15 -14.78 12.36 -6.50
C VAL A 15 -15.62 11.13 -6.89
N PRO A 16 -16.74 11.30 -7.62
CA PRO A 16 -17.51 10.18 -8.13
C PRO A 16 -16.76 9.47 -9.26
N TYR A 17 -16.68 8.14 -9.21
CA TYR A 17 -16.03 7.33 -10.24
C TYR A 17 -16.92 6.19 -10.75
N TYR A 18 -16.68 5.79 -12.00
CA TYR A 18 -17.27 4.61 -12.61
C TYR A 18 -16.16 3.76 -13.24
N LEU A 19 -16.08 2.47 -12.91
CA LEU A 19 -15.13 1.53 -13.53
C LEU A 19 -15.84 0.75 -14.64
N GLU A 20 -15.55 1.09 -15.89
CA GLU A 20 -16.18 0.45 -17.05
C GLU A 20 -15.77 -1.03 -17.18
N ASP A 21 -16.66 -1.84 -17.75
CA ASP A 21 -16.41 -3.28 -17.98
C ASP A 21 -15.30 -3.56 -18.99
N SER A 22 -14.94 -2.57 -19.80
CA SER A 22 -13.78 -2.63 -20.70
C SER A 22 -12.45 -2.73 -19.95
N LEU A 23 -12.37 -2.31 -18.68
CA LEU A 23 -11.14 -2.36 -17.90
C LEU A 23 -10.74 -3.79 -17.57
N ASP A 24 -9.45 -4.07 -17.73
CA ASP A 24 -8.86 -5.32 -17.26
C ASP A 24 -9.04 -5.46 -15.74
N MET A 25 -9.28 -6.69 -15.27
CA MET A 25 -9.49 -6.96 -13.84
C MET A 25 -8.32 -6.48 -12.97
N ASN A 26 -7.08 -6.64 -13.45
CA ASN A 26 -5.91 -6.10 -12.74
C ASN A 26 -5.97 -4.58 -12.63
N ALA A 27 -6.31 -3.87 -13.72
CA ALA A 27 -6.44 -2.42 -13.72
C ALA A 27 -7.53 -1.94 -12.75
N LYS A 28 -8.69 -2.61 -12.68
CA LYS A 28 -9.74 -2.29 -11.69
C LYS A 28 -9.17 -2.34 -10.25
N GLY A 29 -8.45 -3.40 -9.89
CA GLY A 29 -7.81 -3.51 -8.58
C GLY A 29 -6.72 -2.46 -8.32
N VAL A 30 -5.88 -2.16 -9.33
CA VAL A 30 -4.84 -1.12 -9.24
C VAL A 30 -5.46 0.27 -9.04
N VAL A 31 -6.58 0.58 -9.70
CA VAL A 31 -7.30 1.85 -9.51
C VAL A 31 -7.80 2.00 -8.08
N LEU A 32 -8.39 0.94 -7.50
CA LEU A 32 -8.82 0.98 -6.10
C LEU A 32 -7.63 1.14 -5.14
N LYS A 33 -6.48 0.50 -5.44
CA LYS A 33 -5.25 0.70 -4.67
C LYS A 33 -4.72 2.13 -4.76
N ALA A 34 -4.83 2.78 -5.92
CA ALA A 34 -4.49 4.21 -6.08
C ALA A 34 -5.41 5.10 -5.23
N PHE A 35 -6.71 4.80 -5.15
CA PHE A 35 -7.63 5.53 -4.27
C PHE A 35 -7.23 5.43 -2.80
N ASP A 36 -6.72 4.28 -2.36
CA ASP A 36 -6.19 4.15 -0.99
C ASP A 36 -4.97 5.04 -0.74
N GLN A 37 -4.11 5.23 -1.75
CA GLN A 37 -2.98 6.17 -1.65
C GLN A 37 -3.45 7.62 -1.55
N TYR A 38 -4.43 8.03 -2.35
CA TYR A 38 -5.06 9.35 -2.24
C TYR A 38 -5.67 9.56 -0.85
N ARG A 39 -6.44 8.59 -0.34
CA ARG A 39 -7.07 8.67 0.99
C ARG A 39 -6.04 8.76 2.11
N LEU A 40 -4.90 8.08 1.98
CA LEU A 40 -3.86 8.07 3.00
C LEU A 40 -3.07 9.39 3.05
N LYS A 41 -2.82 9.99 1.88
CA LYS A 41 -1.86 11.10 1.71
C LYS A 41 -2.53 12.45 1.48
N THR A 42 -3.84 12.48 1.25
CA THR A 42 -4.61 13.68 0.91
C THR A 42 -6.01 13.64 1.55
N CYS A 43 -6.74 14.75 1.46
CA CYS A 43 -8.16 14.82 1.80
C CYS A 43 -9.09 14.35 0.67
N ILE A 44 -8.55 13.94 -0.48
CA ILE A 44 -9.33 13.46 -1.63
C ILE A 44 -9.79 12.03 -1.36
N ASP A 45 -11.08 11.79 -1.57
CA ASP A 45 -11.72 10.49 -1.48
C ASP A 45 -12.43 10.18 -2.81
N PHE A 46 -12.79 8.91 -3.00
CA PHE A 46 -13.42 8.41 -4.20
C PHE A 46 -14.61 7.54 -3.83
N THR A 47 -15.76 7.77 -4.47
CA THR A 47 -16.99 6.97 -4.26
C THR A 47 -17.52 6.48 -5.60
N PRO A 48 -18.10 5.26 -5.67
CA PRO A 48 -18.86 4.86 -6.85
C PRO A 48 -19.91 5.92 -7.18
N TRP A 49 -20.05 6.20 -8.48
CA TRP A 49 -21.01 7.16 -9.01
C TRP A 49 -22.45 6.76 -8.66
N LYS A 50 -23.22 7.71 -8.11
CA LYS A 50 -24.60 7.57 -7.66
C LYS A 50 -25.54 8.58 -8.35
N GLY A 51 -25.19 9.02 -9.56
CA GLY A 51 -26.00 9.96 -10.33
C GLY A 51 -25.57 11.42 -10.17
N GLU A 52 -24.39 11.69 -9.60
CA GLU A 52 -23.80 13.02 -9.60
C GLU A 52 -23.62 13.53 -11.04
N GLN A 53 -23.80 14.84 -11.24
CA GLN A 53 -23.81 15.46 -12.56
C GLN A 53 -22.51 15.19 -13.34
N ASN A 54 -21.36 15.26 -12.68
CA ASN A 54 -20.04 15.00 -13.25
C ASN A 54 -19.38 13.84 -12.51
N TYR A 55 -18.70 12.96 -13.25
CA TYR A 55 -17.95 11.83 -12.69
C TYR A 55 -16.82 11.40 -13.62
N ILE A 56 -15.84 10.68 -13.06
CA ILE A 56 -14.74 10.08 -13.83
C ILE A 56 -15.13 8.67 -14.26
N SER A 57 -15.25 8.43 -15.55
CA SER A 57 -15.43 7.10 -16.17
C SER A 57 -14.07 6.54 -16.58
N VAL A 58 -13.59 5.55 -15.83
CA VAL A 58 -12.32 4.88 -16.09
C VAL A 58 -12.56 3.73 -17.05
N PHE A 59 -11.85 3.70 -18.17
CA PHE A 59 -12.08 2.73 -19.24
C PHE A 59 -10.76 2.28 -19.89
N LYS A 60 -10.78 1.14 -20.61
CA LYS A 60 -9.63 0.68 -21.38
C LYS A 60 -9.63 1.30 -22.77
N GLY A 61 -8.76 2.28 -22.98
CA GLY A 61 -8.54 2.91 -24.29
C GLY A 61 -7.16 2.63 -24.86
N SER A 62 -6.75 3.44 -25.83
CA SER A 62 -5.41 3.38 -26.42
C SER A 62 -4.46 4.27 -25.61
N GLY A 63 -3.59 3.65 -24.81
CA GLY A 63 -2.67 4.34 -23.92
C GLY A 63 -3.27 4.73 -22.57
N CYS A 64 -2.57 5.59 -21.85
CA CYS A 64 -2.98 6.15 -20.56
C CYS A 64 -3.14 7.66 -20.74
N PHE A 65 -4.30 8.21 -20.40
CA PHE A 65 -4.54 9.66 -20.51
C PHE A 65 -5.76 10.10 -19.70
N SER A 66 -5.79 11.40 -19.39
CA SER A 66 -6.87 12.06 -18.68
C SER A 66 -6.94 13.54 -19.05
N SER A 67 -8.13 14.15 -18.97
CA SER A 67 -8.29 15.60 -19.09
C SER A 67 -7.79 16.30 -17.82
N VAL A 68 -7.26 17.52 -17.94
CA VAL A 68 -6.73 18.26 -16.79
C VAL A 68 -7.81 19.07 -16.07
N GLY A 69 -8.22 18.61 -14.88
CA GLY A 69 -9.29 19.20 -14.07
C GLY A 69 -10.70 18.68 -14.44
N ASN A 70 -11.70 19.08 -13.66
CA ASN A 70 -13.11 18.82 -13.95
C ASN A 70 -13.57 19.67 -15.13
N GLN A 71 -13.93 19.02 -16.25
CA GLN A 71 -14.35 19.70 -17.47
C GLN A 71 -15.86 20.03 -17.49
N HIS A 72 -16.63 19.57 -16.51
CA HIS A 72 -18.10 19.75 -16.44
C HIS A 72 -18.86 19.20 -17.65
N VAL A 73 -18.40 18.07 -18.19
CA VAL A 73 -18.97 17.40 -19.37
C VAL A 73 -19.85 16.19 -19.02
N GLY A 74 -20.19 16.01 -17.75
CA GLY A 74 -20.86 14.82 -17.25
C GLY A 74 -19.90 13.64 -17.14
N LYS A 75 -19.96 12.73 -18.12
CA LYS A 75 -19.08 11.56 -18.20
C LYS A 75 -17.68 11.97 -18.67
N GLN A 76 -16.77 12.27 -17.75
CA GLN A 76 -15.38 12.58 -18.07
C GLN A 76 -14.57 11.28 -18.18
N ARG A 77 -14.03 10.98 -19.36
CA ARG A 77 -13.31 9.74 -19.62
C ARG A 77 -11.85 9.82 -19.13
N LEU A 78 -11.38 8.76 -18.46
CA LEU A 78 -9.99 8.55 -18.06
C LEU A 78 -9.56 7.17 -18.57
N SER A 79 -8.48 7.12 -19.35
CA SER A 79 -8.03 5.88 -19.98
C SER A 79 -6.93 5.20 -19.17
N ILE A 80 -7.17 3.94 -18.80
CA ILE A 80 -6.14 3.01 -18.30
C ILE A 80 -6.09 1.85 -19.29
N GLY A 81 -5.30 2.04 -20.35
CA GLY A 81 -5.11 1.06 -21.42
C GLY A 81 -4.14 -0.07 -21.08
N LYS A 82 -3.72 -0.79 -22.12
CA LYS A 82 -2.73 -1.87 -22.02
C LYS A 82 -1.42 -1.33 -21.41
N ASN A 83 -0.88 -2.04 -20.42
CA ASN A 83 0.35 -1.70 -19.68
C ASN A 83 0.27 -0.43 -18.78
N CYS A 84 -0.92 0.16 -18.63
CA CYS A 84 -1.16 1.32 -17.76
C CYS A 84 -1.55 0.92 -16.32
N ASP A 85 -1.66 -0.38 -16.04
CA ASP A 85 -2.05 -0.98 -14.78
C ASP A 85 -0.90 -0.99 -13.75
N ARG A 86 -0.29 0.18 -13.54
CA ARG A 86 0.75 0.44 -12.54
C ARG A 86 0.27 1.53 -11.60
N LEU A 87 0.56 1.38 -10.31
CA LEU A 87 0.10 2.31 -9.27
C LEU A 87 0.43 3.76 -9.59
N GLY A 88 1.71 4.09 -9.81
CA GLY A 88 2.13 5.45 -10.16
C GLY A 88 1.57 5.97 -11.49
N THR A 89 1.25 5.10 -12.45
CA THR A 89 0.57 5.51 -13.69
C THR A 89 -0.88 5.89 -13.43
N VAL A 90 -1.62 5.10 -12.65
CA VAL A 90 -3.00 5.45 -12.30
C VAL A 90 -3.03 6.72 -11.46
N GLU A 91 -2.15 6.85 -10.47
CA GLU A 91 -2.01 8.07 -9.68
C GLU A 91 -1.78 9.31 -10.55
N HIS A 92 -0.88 9.20 -11.55
CA HIS A 92 -0.59 10.24 -12.53
C HIS A 92 -1.84 10.68 -13.32
N GLU A 93 -2.62 9.73 -13.86
CA GLU A 93 -3.83 10.07 -14.62
C GLU A 93 -4.92 10.73 -13.74
N PHE A 94 -5.00 10.33 -12.47
CA PHE A 94 -5.90 10.99 -11.53
C PHE A 94 -5.40 12.38 -11.10
N LEU A 95 -4.08 12.61 -11.03
CA LEU A 95 -3.54 13.96 -10.81
C LEU A 95 -3.87 14.89 -11.97
N HIS A 96 -3.83 14.39 -13.22
CA HIS A 96 -4.39 15.11 -14.35
C HIS A 96 -5.86 15.45 -14.10
N ALA A 97 -6.70 14.46 -13.79
CA ALA A 97 -8.13 14.70 -13.54
C ALA A 97 -8.39 15.72 -12.43
N LEU A 98 -7.53 15.78 -11.40
CA LEU A 98 -7.58 16.72 -10.27
C LEU A 98 -6.97 18.10 -10.59
N GLY A 99 -6.39 18.28 -11.77
CA GLY A 99 -5.97 19.59 -12.28
C GLY A 99 -4.47 19.83 -12.33
N LEU A 100 -3.64 18.79 -12.29
CA LEU A 100 -2.20 18.92 -12.48
C LEU A 100 -1.82 18.64 -13.94
N TRP A 101 -1.04 19.53 -14.54
CA TRP A 101 -0.28 19.28 -15.76
C TRP A 101 1.02 18.55 -15.44
N HIS A 102 1.72 18.11 -16.48
CA HIS A 102 3.06 17.55 -16.33
C HIS A 102 4.05 18.53 -15.69
N GLU A 103 5.01 18.01 -14.94
CA GLU A 103 6.03 18.83 -14.27
C GLU A 103 6.98 19.50 -15.29
N GLN A 104 7.30 18.83 -16.40
CA GLN A 104 8.10 19.46 -17.47
C GLN A 104 7.31 20.47 -18.32
N SER A 105 6.01 20.64 -18.11
CA SER A 105 5.21 21.69 -18.79
C SER A 105 5.18 23.00 -18.03
N ARG A 106 5.90 23.09 -16.91
CA ARG A 106 5.99 24.31 -16.10
C ARG A 106 6.57 25.50 -16.89
N ALA A 107 6.04 26.71 -16.67
CA ALA A 107 6.60 27.95 -17.24
C ALA A 107 8.12 28.11 -17.00
N ASP A 108 8.57 27.75 -15.79
CA ASP A 108 9.95 27.83 -15.32
C ASP A 108 10.80 26.59 -15.67
N ARG A 109 10.30 25.64 -16.48
CA ARG A 109 10.98 24.34 -16.68
C ARG A 109 12.33 24.47 -17.37
N ASP A 110 12.52 25.46 -18.24
CA ASP A 110 13.77 25.63 -19.00
C ASP A 110 14.94 26.06 -18.10
N ASP A 111 14.69 26.44 -16.84
CA ASP A 111 15.74 26.66 -15.82
C ASP A 111 16.28 25.35 -15.23
N TYR A 112 15.57 24.25 -15.39
CA TYR A 112 15.87 22.96 -14.75
C TYR A 112 16.20 21.85 -15.75
N VAL A 113 15.60 21.90 -16.94
CA VAL A 113 15.75 20.91 -18.01
C VAL A 113 15.91 21.57 -19.37
N GLN A 114 16.55 20.86 -20.28
CA GLN A 114 16.62 21.18 -21.70
C GLN A 114 15.77 20.18 -22.48
N ILE A 115 14.92 20.69 -23.38
CA ILE A 115 14.16 19.87 -24.31
C ILE A 115 14.95 19.70 -25.60
N MET A 116 15.24 18.45 -25.97
CA MET A 116 15.93 18.09 -27.21
C MET A 116 14.89 17.91 -28.32
N TRP A 117 14.42 19.02 -28.88
CA TRP A 117 13.31 19.05 -29.84
C TRP A 117 13.54 18.17 -31.07
N ASP A 118 14.79 18.10 -31.52
CA ASP A 118 15.30 17.27 -32.60
C ASP A 118 15.25 15.76 -32.30
N GLN A 119 15.08 15.35 -31.05
CA GLN A 119 14.94 13.94 -30.65
C GLN A 119 13.47 13.52 -30.47
N ILE A 120 12.52 14.44 -30.53
CA ILE A 120 11.10 14.14 -30.34
C ILE A 120 10.53 13.49 -31.61
N GLU A 121 9.68 12.48 -31.44
CA GLU A 121 8.87 11.90 -32.53
C GLU A 121 8.05 12.99 -33.25
N PRO A 122 8.07 13.07 -34.59
CA PRO A 122 7.29 14.05 -35.33
C PRO A 122 5.80 14.05 -34.94
N GLY A 123 5.26 15.23 -34.61
CA GLY A 123 3.87 15.41 -34.19
C GLY A 123 3.64 15.26 -32.68
N LYS A 124 4.66 14.91 -31.88
CA LYS A 124 4.58 14.80 -30.41
C LYS A 124 5.11 16.02 -29.66
N GLU A 125 5.58 17.05 -30.36
CA GLU A 125 6.18 18.27 -29.81
C GLU A 125 5.22 19.03 -28.88
N HIS A 126 3.92 18.96 -29.16
CA HIS A 126 2.88 19.60 -28.34
C HIS A 126 2.89 19.12 -26.87
N ASN A 127 3.36 17.90 -26.59
CA ASN A 127 3.47 17.36 -25.23
C ASN A 127 4.55 18.05 -24.39
N PHE A 128 5.47 18.76 -25.04
CA PHE A 128 6.58 19.48 -24.42
C PHE A 128 6.35 20.99 -24.42
N ARG A 129 5.17 21.48 -24.75
CA ARG A 129 4.89 22.92 -24.63
C ARG A 129 4.79 23.33 -23.16
N THR A 130 5.34 24.49 -22.82
CA THR A 130 5.16 25.11 -21.51
C THR A 130 3.73 25.63 -21.36
N ARG A 131 3.30 25.81 -20.12
CA ARG A 131 2.08 26.50 -19.74
C ARG A 131 2.48 27.80 -19.07
N ASP A 132 1.93 28.90 -19.55
CA ASP A 132 2.18 30.21 -18.97
C ASP A 132 1.54 30.36 -17.59
N ASP A 133 1.90 31.47 -16.96
CA ASP A 133 1.50 31.84 -15.60
C ASP A 133 0.04 32.29 -15.49
N THR A 134 -0.62 32.58 -16.61
CA THR A 134 -2.02 33.00 -16.65
C THR A 134 -2.97 31.81 -16.52
N VAL A 135 -2.52 30.62 -16.92
CA VAL A 135 -3.31 29.37 -16.86
C VAL A 135 -2.80 28.37 -15.82
N SER A 136 -1.60 28.57 -15.27
CA SER A 136 -0.96 27.62 -14.35
C SER A 136 -0.29 28.25 -13.12
N SER A 137 -0.31 27.55 -11.99
CA SER A 137 0.37 27.94 -10.75
C SER A 137 1.33 26.86 -10.25
N ALA A 138 2.40 27.25 -9.55
CA ALA A 138 3.27 26.33 -8.81
C ALA A 138 2.86 26.19 -7.33
N LEU A 139 1.93 27.03 -6.85
CA LEU A 139 1.49 27.09 -5.46
C LEU A 139 2.65 27.20 -4.46
N GLY A 140 3.74 27.90 -4.82
CA GLY A 140 4.93 28.04 -3.98
C GLY A 140 5.69 26.73 -3.74
N VAL A 141 5.62 25.77 -4.67
CA VAL A 141 6.39 24.52 -4.63
C VAL A 141 7.50 24.56 -5.70
N PRO A 142 8.77 24.26 -5.34
CA PRO A 142 9.90 24.20 -6.28
C PRO A 142 9.68 23.22 -7.44
N TYR A 143 10.56 23.26 -8.44
CA TYR A 143 10.60 22.24 -9.50
C TYR A 143 10.94 20.88 -8.90
N ASP A 144 10.14 19.86 -9.22
CA ASP A 144 10.29 18.54 -8.62
C ASP A 144 10.70 17.49 -9.65
N TYR A 145 12.00 17.22 -9.74
CA TYR A 145 12.54 16.15 -10.60
C TYR A 145 11.97 14.77 -10.27
N SER A 146 11.51 14.54 -9.04
CA SER A 146 10.93 13.28 -8.58
C SER A 146 9.42 13.20 -8.74
N SER A 147 8.77 14.25 -9.28
CA SER A 147 7.33 14.28 -9.49
C SER A 147 6.88 13.11 -10.36
N VAL A 148 5.78 12.45 -9.94
CA VAL A 148 5.14 11.41 -10.76
C VAL A 148 4.57 12.01 -12.06
N MET A 149 4.32 13.33 -12.07
CA MET A 149 3.89 14.11 -13.22
C MET A 149 5.03 14.48 -14.17
N HIS A 150 6.28 14.13 -13.86
CA HIS A 150 7.42 14.37 -14.75
C HIS A 150 7.56 13.24 -15.79
N TYR A 151 7.85 13.61 -17.03
CA TYR A 151 8.27 12.67 -18.07
C TYR A 151 9.62 12.03 -17.79
N SER A 152 9.84 10.82 -18.30
CA SER A 152 11.17 10.23 -18.32
C SER A 152 12.04 10.92 -19.37
N LYS A 153 13.35 10.76 -19.24
CA LYS A 153 14.32 11.31 -20.20
C LYS A 153 14.07 10.88 -21.66
N THR A 154 13.46 9.72 -21.90
CA THR A 154 13.22 9.15 -23.25
C THR A 154 11.75 9.23 -23.70
N SER A 155 10.90 10.00 -23.02
CA SER A 155 9.49 10.10 -23.39
C SER A 155 9.33 10.65 -24.82
N PHE A 156 8.56 9.96 -25.67
CA PHE A 156 8.35 10.32 -27.10
C PHE A 156 9.65 10.52 -27.90
N SER A 157 10.70 9.78 -27.58
CA SER A 157 11.93 9.83 -28.35
C SER A 157 11.79 9.06 -29.67
N ARG A 158 12.30 9.63 -30.76
CA ARG A 158 12.40 8.94 -32.06
C ARG A 158 13.44 7.80 -32.06
N SER A 159 14.28 7.73 -31.03
CA SER A 159 15.37 6.76 -30.87
C SER A 159 15.53 6.37 -29.40
N SER A 160 16.72 5.89 -29.00
CA SER A 160 17.08 5.68 -27.59
C SER A 160 17.60 6.94 -26.89
N GLU A 161 17.84 8.03 -27.63
CA GLU A 161 18.39 9.27 -27.09
C GLU A 161 17.37 10.05 -26.24
N PRO A 162 17.82 10.82 -25.25
CA PRO A 162 16.92 11.56 -24.37
C PRO A 162 16.26 12.76 -25.09
N THR A 163 14.95 12.90 -24.92
CA THR A 163 14.18 14.12 -25.28
C THR A 163 14.22 15.17 -24.18
N ILE A 164 14.52 14.77 -22.94
CA ILE A 164 14.66 15.68 -21.80
C ILE A 164 16.00 15.42 -21.14
N VAL A 165 16.85 16.44 -21.08
CA VAL A 165 18.13 16.42 -20.38
C VAL A 165 18.04 17.35 -19.18
N THR A 166 18.32 16.85 -17.97
CA THR A 166 18.35 17.71 -16.78
C THR A 166 19.62 18.55 -16.77
N LYS A 167 19.50 19.85 -16.47
CA LYS A 167 20.67 20.76 -16.41
C LYS A 167 21.69 20.34 -15.35
N ILE A 168 21.21 19.73 -14.26
CA ILE A 168 22.04 19.03 -13.28
C ILE A 168 22.03 17.54 -13.64
N PRO A 169 23.17 16.95 -14.05
CA PRO A 169 23.21 15.57 -14.56
C PRO A 169 22.74 14.50 -13.55
N HIS A 170 22.91 14.76 -12.26
CA HIS A 170 22.48 13.86 -11.18
C HIS A 170 20.98 13.48 -11.28
N PHE A 171 20.13 14.39 -11.76
CA PHE A 171 18.69 14.16 -11.85
C PHE A 171 18.22 13.45 -13.12
N LEU A 172 19.13 13.12 -14.05
CA LEU A 172 18.76 12.57 -15.36
C LEU A 172 18.03 11.23 -15.24
N ASP A 173 18.45 10.38 -14.29
CA ASP A 173 17.79 9.11 -13.97
C ASP A 173 16.77 9.22 -12.83
N VAL A 174 16.58 10.44 -12.27
CA VAL A 174 15.60 10.77 -11.22
C VAL A 174 14.25 11.18 -11.81
N ILE A 175 14.23 11.78 -13.00
CA ILE A 175 12.98 12.10 -13.71
C ILE A 175 12.25 10.85 -14.21
N GLY A 176 10.92 10.94 -14.31
CA GLY A 176 10.10 9.86 -14.85
C GLY A 176 9.85 8.68 -13.92
N GLN A 177 10.02 8.85 -12.60
CA GLN A 177 9.67 7.81 -11.64
C GLN A 177 8.17 7.47 -11.68
N ARG A 178 7.83 6.20 -11.43
CA ARG A 178 6.45 5.68 -11.43
C ARG A 178 6.13 4.82 -10.20
N MET A 179 6.81 5.11 -9.08
CA MET A 179 6.59 4.44 -7.79
C MET A 179 5.31 4.97 -7.12
N GLY A 180 5.15 6.29 -7.10
CA GLY A 180 3.94 6.97 -6.66
C GLY A 180 4.15 8.47 -6.47
N PHE A 181 3.27 9.16 -5.74
CA PHE A 181 3.40 10.60 -5.47
C PHE A 181 4.75 10.98 -4.84
N SER A 182 5.35 12.06 -5.33
CA SER A 182 6.41 12.79 -4.62
C SER A 182 5.84 13.69 -3.52
N ALA A 183 6.72 14.18 -2.64
CA ALA A 183 6.34 15.20 -1.65
C ALA A 183 5.85 16.50 -2.31
N GLY A 184 6.40 16.87 -3.48
CA GLY A 184 5.98 18.04 -4.24
C GLY A 184 4.59 17.87 -4.84
N ASP A 185 4.26 16.69 -5.38
CA ASP A 185 2.92 16.37 -5.90
C ASP A 185 1.85 16.52 -4.80
N LEU A 186 2.10 15.90 -3.63
CA LEU A 186 1.18 15.96 -2.49
C LEU A 186 1.05 17.39 -1.95
N SER A 187 2.15 18.14 -1.86
CA SER A 187 2.12 19.53 -1.40
C SER A 187 1.27 20.40 -2.32
N LYS A 188 1.41 20.24 -3.65
CA LYS A 188 0.60 20.97 -4.63
C LYS A 188 -0.87 20.59 -4.51
N LEU A 189 -1.18 19.29 -4.51
CA LEU A 189 -2.57 18.83 -4.46
C LEU A 189 -3.26 19.23 -3.14
N ASN A 190 -2.59 19.07 -2.00
CA ASN A 190 -3.13 19.45 -0.69
C ASN A 190 -3.34 20.96 -0.58
N ARG A 191 -2.45 21.80 -1.14
CA ARG A 191 -2.67 23.26 -1.21
C ARG A 191 -3.84 23.61 -2.15
N LEU A 192 -3.93 22.93 -3.30
CA LEU A 192 -4.97 23.14 -4.31
C LEU A 192 -6.38 22.86 -3.76
N TYR A 193 -6.52 21.83 -2.93
CA TYR A 193 -7.78 21.40 -2.33
C TYR A 193 -7.94 21.80 -0.84
N LYS A 194 -7.00 22.59 -0.31
CA LYS A 194 -7.00 23.08 1.08
C LYS A 194 -7.12 21.94 2.10
N CYS A 195 -6.43 20.82 1.85
CA CYS A 195 -6.43 19.67 2.73
C CYS A 195 -5.70 19.98 4.04
N THR A 196 -6.39 19.78 5.16
CA THR A 196 -5.82 19.91 6.52
C THR A 196 -5.59 18.56 7.20
N LYS A 197 -6.28 17.52 6.73
CA LYS A 197 -6.17 16.13 7.20
C LYS A 197 -6.27 15.19 6.02
N SER A 198 -5.66 14.01 6.11
CA SER A 198 -5.92 12.93 5.17
C SER A 198 -7.09 12.05 5.62
N SER A 199 -7.73 11.41 4.64
CA SER A 199 -8.97 10.67 4.83
C SER A 199 -8.81 9.38 5.64
N THR A 200 -7.68 8.68 5.54
CA THR A 200 -7.46 7.38 6.23
C THR A 200 -6.21 7.36 7.10
N PHE A 201 -5.38 8.40 7.12
CA PHE A 201 -4.30 8.49 8.10
C PHE A 201 -4.87 8.66 9.51
N VAL A 202 -4.26 7.99 10.48
CA VAL A 202 -4.67 8.11 11.88
C VAL A 202 -3.51 8.63 12.73
N GLU A 203 -2.34 7.98 12.67
CA GLU A 203 -1.18 8.35 13.50
C GLU A 203 0.13 7.91 12.87
N SER A 204 1.21 8.65 13.14
CA SER A 204 2.59 8.23 12.90
C SER A 204 3.48 8.72 14.04
N CYS A 205 4.27 7.82 14.62
CA CYS A 205 5.13 8.12 15.75
C CYS A 205 6.48 7.40 15.66
N SER A 206 7.53 8.18 15.49
CA SER A 206 8.93 7.75 15.46
C SER A 206 9.70 8.15 16.73
N PHE A 207 9.01 8.64 17.76
CA PHE A 207 9.59 9.02 19.06
C PHE A 207 10.71 10.09 19.06
N GLU A 208 10.91 10.79 17.94
CA GLU A 208 11.96 11.81 17.80
C GLU A 208 11.72 13.06 18.67
N GLU A 209 10.45 13.33 19.03
CA GLU A 209 10.05 14.45 19.88
C GLU A 209 9.81 14.01 21.33
N ASP A 210 10.13 14.88 22.30
CA ASP A 210 10.02 14.58 23.74
C ASP A 210 8.58 14.30 24.21
N ASN A 211 7.59 14.83 23.49
CA ASN A 211 6.18 14.58 23.79
C ASN A 211 5.72 13.16 23.41
N ILE A 212 6.59 12.35 22.78
CA ILE A 212 6.33 10.98 22.33
C ILE A 212 4.98 10.82 21.62
N CYS A 213 4.62 11.79 20.77
CA CYS A 213 3.37 11.83 20.01
C CYS A 213 2.11 11.81 20.90
N GLY A 214 2.23 12.25 22.16
CA GLY A 214 1.15 12.21 23.15
C GLY A 214 0.85 10.79 23.67
N MET A 215 1.72 9.81 23.41
CA MET A 215 1.60 8.49 24.02
C MET A 215 1.75 8.58 25.53
N ILE A 216 1.02 7.74 26.25
CA ILE A 216 1.05 7.70 27.70
C ILE A 216 1.44 6.33 28.22
N ARG A 217 1.99 6.32 29.43
CA ARG A 217 2.25 5.08 30.16
C ARG A 217 0.96 4.59 30.81
N GLY A 218 0.63 3.32 30.60
CA GLY A 218 -0.49 2.66 31.27
C GLY A 218 -0.11 2.17 32.68
N SER A 219 -1.08 1.56 33.36
CA SER A 219 -0.86 0.91 34.65
C SER A 219 0.05 -0.32 34.50
N GLY A 220 1.06 -0.45 35.35
CA GLY A 220 2.02 -1.55 35.38
C GLY A 220 3.02 -1.34 36.50
N ASN A 221 3.70 -2.40 36.94
CA ASN A 221 4.78 -2.31 37.92
C ASN A 221 6.12 -1.93 37.27
N ARG A 222 6.22 -2.00 35.94
CA ARG A 222 7.34 -1.50 35.13
C ARG A 222 6.87 -0.45 34.14
N LYS A 223 7.84 0.20 33.47
CA LYS A 223 7.60 1.33 32.58
C LYS A 223 8.28 1.11 31.23
N TRP A 224 7.65 1.64 30.19
CA TRP A 224 8.33 1.91 28.92
C TRP A 224 9.13 3.21 29.04
N GLU A 225 10.34 3.20 28.50
CA GLU A 225 11.30 4.31 28.58
C GLU A 225 11.75 4.70 27.18
N ARG A 226 11.85 6.01 26.93
CA ARG A 226 12.43 6.52 25.70
C ARG A 226 13.95 6.40 25.77
N ARG A 227 14.55 5.66 24.85
CA ARG A 227 15.99 5.36 24.82
C ARG A 227 16.54 5.63 23.42
N ALA A 228 17.81 6.02 23.34
CA ALA A 228 18.55 6.13 22.09
C ALA A 228 19.37 4.86 21.79
N SER A 229 19.73 4.12 22.84
CA SER A 229 20.44 2.84 22.79
C SER A 229 20.13 2.03 24.04
N VAL A 230 20.29 0.71 23.94
CA VAL A 230 20.11 -0.24 25.06
C VAL A 230 21.23 -1.27 25.03
N ASP A 231 21.78 -1.59 26.21
CA ASP A 231 22.74 -2.68 26.36
C ASP A 231 22.11 -4.02 26.00
N GLY A 232 22.82 -4.84 25.22
CA GLY A 232 22.26 -6.04 24.59
C GLY A 232 21.52 -5.75 23.27
N GLY A 233 21.13 -4.50 23.01
CA GLY A 233 20.57 -3.97 21.77
C GLY A 233 19.07 -3.60 21.86
N PRO A 234 18.58 -2.77 20.92
CA PRO A 234 19.30 -2.22 19.78
C PRO A 234 20.23 -1.05 20.16
N GLN A 235 21.33 -0.91 19.42
CA GLN A 235 22.31 0.16 19.62
C GLN A 235 21.86 1.51 19.05
N THR A 236 20.90 1.47 18.12
CA THR A 236 20.30 2.63 17.47
C THR A 236 18.80 2.44 17.34
N ASP A 237 18.08 3.54 17.13
CA ASP A 237 16.71 3.54 16.63
C ASP A 237 16.59 2.90 15.24
N PHE A 238 15.36 2.66 14.82
CA PHE A 238 15.07 2.26 13.45
C PHE A 238 14.88 3.47 12.54
N THR A 239 14.33 4.60 13.00
CA THR A 239 14.02 5.78 12.18
C THR A 239 15.23 6.28 11.40
N ASN A 240 16.35 6.53 12.09
CA ASN A 240 17.56 7.13 11.55
C ASN A 240 18.74 6.16 11.47
N MET A 241 18.65 4.98 12.11
CA MET A 241 19.73 3.98 12.15
C MET A 241 21.06 4.57 12.65
N GLY A 242 21.01 5.50 13.61
CA GLY A 242 22.19 6.18 14.16
C GLY A 242 22.93 7.12 13.20
N GLN A 243 22.37 7.43 12.02
CA GLN A 243 23.01 8.32 11.04
C GLN A 243 23.00 9.80 11.46
N CYS A 244 22.12 10.18 12.39
CA CYS A 244 21.96 11.56 12.83
C CYS A 244 22.36 11.71 14.31
N LYS A 245 23.48 12.40 14.59
CA LYS A 245 23.92 12.65 15.96
C LYS A 245 22.90 13.51 16.71
N GLY A 246 22.50 13.07 17.91
CA GLY A 246 21.53 13.78 18.76
C GLY A 246 20.07 13.57 18.35
N LYS A 247 19.81 12.68 17.39
CA LYS A 247 18.48 12.22 16.97
C LYS A 247 18.45 10.68 17.00
N GLY A 248 17.27 10.10 16.93
CA GLY A 248 17.07 8.66 16.97
C GLY A 248 16.71 8.17 18.37
N PHE A 249 15.42 7.93 18.57
CA PHE A 249 14.89 7.41 19.82
C PHE A 249 13.82 6.34 19.55
N PHE A 250 13.68 5.43 20.49
CA PHE A 250 12.66 4.40 20.49
C PHE A 250 12.11 4.19 21.90
N MET A 251 10.97 3.52 22.02
CA MET A 251 10.43 3.13 23.32
C MET A 251 10.91 1.73 23.69
N HIS A 252 11.48 1.58 24.88
CA HIS A 252 12.01 0.32 25.38
C HIS A 252 11.32 -0.13 26.66
N PHE A 253 10.96 -1.40 26.74
CA PHE A 253 10.59 -2.09 27.98
C PHE A 253 11.63 -3.16 28.28
N SER A 254 12.41 -2.93 29.34
CA SER A 254 13.45 -3.87 29.79
C SER A 254 12.83 -5.03 30.57
N THR A 255 13.12 -6.26 30.13
CA THR A 255 12.82 -7.50 30.86
C THR A 255 14.06 -8.08 31.54
N ALA A 256 15.26 -7.59 31.23
CA ALA A 256 16.52 -8.03 31.86
C ALA A 256 16.57 -7.82 33.38
N SER A 257 15.93 -6.75 33.86
CA SER A 257 15.83 -6.41 35.29
C SER A 257 14.46 -6.73 35.88
N ALA A 258 13.59 -7.40 35.14
CA ALA A 258 12.18 -7.62 35.49
C ALA A 258 11.96 -8.94 36.22
N GLU A 259 11.06 -8.94 37.19
CA GLU A 259 10.58 -10.19 37.80
C GLU A 259 9.60 -10.88 36.84
N PRO A 260 9.44 -12.21 36.89
CA PRO A 260 8.50 -12.89 36.03
C PRO A 260 7.07 -12.36 36.17
N ALA A 261 6.40 -12.13 35.04
CA ALA A 261 5.07 -11.53 34.93
C ALA A 261 4.96 -10.03 35.28
N ASP A 262 6.08 -9.33 35.45
CA ASP A 262 6.12 -7.85 35.42
C ASP A 262 5.51 -7.33 34.11
N ARG A 263 4.84 -6.19 34.19
CA ARG A 263 4.08 -5.60 33.08
C ARG A 263 4.41 -4.13 32.90
N ALA A 264 4.52 -3.73 31.64
CA ALA A 264 4.58 -2.34 31.23
C ALA A 264 3.64 -2.09 30.06
N SER A 265 2.84 -1.01 30.13
CA SER A 265 1.92 -0.62 29.06
C SER A 265 2.30 0.74 28.48
N LEU A 266 2.31 0.84 27.16
CA LEU A 266 2.40 2.08 26.40
C LEU A 266 1.10 2.24 25.60
N GLU A 267 0.38 3.33 25.80
CA GLU A 267 -0.90 3.62 25.14
C GLU A 267 -0.76 4.81 24.20
N THR A 268 -1.40 4.74 23.03
CA THR A 268 -1.56 5.93 22.18
C THR A 268 -2.38 7.02 22.86
N GLN A 269 -2.32 8.24 22.32
CA GLN A 269 -3.39 9.22 22.55
C GLN A 269 -4.75 8.68 22.06
N TRP A 270 -5.84 9.41 22.35
CA TRP A 270 -7.15 9.04 21.82
C TRP A 270 -7.17 9.19 20.29
N LEU A 271 -7.43 8.09 19.61
CA LEU A 271 -7.48 7.99 18.16
C LEU A 271 -8.92 8.07 17.67
N TYR A 272 -9.11 8.65 16.49
CA TYR A 272 -10.40 8.81 15.84
C TYR A 272 -10.38 8.18 14.44
N PRO A 273 -10.21 6.84 14.34
CA PRO A 273 -10.13 6.17 13.05
C PRO A 273 -11.48 6.20 12.32
N LYS A 274 -11.46 6.05 10.98
CA LYS A 274 -12.68 5.68 10.26
C LYS A 274 -13.13 4.30 10.74
N SER A 275 -14.43 4.13 10.95
CA SER A 275 -15.02 2.87 11.40
C SER A 275 -14.71 1.73 10.42
N GLY A 276 -14.29 0.58 10.95
CA GLY A 276 -13.97 -0.61 10.18
C GLY A 276 -12.54 -1.07 10.41
N VAL A 277 -11.88 -1.50 9.33
CA VAL A 277 -10.53 -2.08 9.39
C VAL A 277 -9.46 -0.99 9.45
N GLN A 278 -8.47 -1.18 10.31
CA GLN A 278 -7.23 -0.39 10.32
C GLN A 278 -6.01 -1.29 10.22
N CYS A 279 -4.91 -0.71 9.73
CA CYS A 279 -3.62 -1.34 9.73
C CYS A 279 -2.68 -0.64 10.70
N LEU A 280 -2.28 -1.36 11.75
CA LEU A 280 -1.22 -0.96 12.65
C LEU A 280 0.10 -1.56 12.15
N GLN A 281 1.08 -0.70 11.87
CA GLN A 281 2.43 -1.10 11.49
C GLN A 281 3.43 -0.52 12.49
N PHE A 282 4.44 -1.28 12.85
CA PHE A 282 5.54 -0.80 13.70
C PHE A 282 6.75 -1.72 13.56
N PHE A 283 7.92 -1.20 13.88
CA PHE A 283 9.14 -1.98 14.00
C PHE A 283 9.34 -2.42 15.45
N LEU A 284 9.67 -3.70 15.62
CA LEU A 284 9.91 -4.32 16.91
C LEU A 284 11.30 -4.94 16.93
N HIS A 285 12.13 -4.50 17.86
CA HIS A 285 13.38 -5.18 18.21
C HIS A 285 13.18 -5.99 19.49
N ARG A 286 13.74 -7.20 19.51
CA ARG A 286 13.62 -8.12 20.66
C ARG A 286 14.96 -8.71 21.02
N ASN A 287 15.36 -8.48 22.26
CA ASN A 287 16.55 -9.05 22.88
C ASN A 287 16.24 -9.63 24.27
N GLY A 288 14.95 -9.81 24.56
CA GLY A 288 14.47 -10.43 25.79
C GLY A 288 14.46 -11.95 25.76
N ALA A 289 13.88 -12.56 26.78
CA ALA A 289 13.70 -14.00 26.85
C ALA A 289 12.70 -14.49 25.78
N SER A 290 12.82 -15.75 25.35
CA SER A 290 11.95 -16.31 24.30
C SER A 290 10.49 -16.44 24.73
N ASP A 291 10.23 -16.47 26.03
CA ASP A 291 8.90 -16.52 26.64
C ASP A 291 8.37 -15.14 27.09
N ASP A 292 9.12 -14.06 26.86
CA ASP A 292 8.59 -12.70 26.97
C ASP A 292 7.42 -12.51 25.99
N VAL A 293 6.43 -11.71 26.38
CA VAL A 293 5.19 -11.52 25.62
C VAL A 293 4.93 -10.04 25.35
N LEU A 294 4.65 -9.70 24.09
CA LEU A 294 4.08 -8.40 23.72
C LEU A 294 2.63 -8.60 23.24
N ASN A 295 1.69 -8.03 23.96
CA ASN A 295 0.27 -8.01 23.60
C ASN A 295 -0.11 -6.66 22.99
N ILE A 296 -0.87 -6.72 21.91
CA ILE A 296 -1.46 -5.56 21.25
C ILE A 296 -2.95 -5.57 21.55
N TRP A 297 -3.38 -4.60 22.36
CA TRP A 297 -4.78 -4.41 22.72
C TRP A 297 -5.33 -3.15 22.07
N VAL A 298 -6.65 -3.11 21.93
CA VAL A 298 -7.39 -1.89 21.65
C VAL A 298 -8.33 -1.62 22.81
N ARG A 299 -8.30 -0.40 23.34
CA ARG A 299 -9.26 0.11 24.32
C ARG A 299 -10.22 1.07 23.63
N GLU A 300 -11.37 0.57 23.22
CA GLU A 300 -12.46 1.38 22.66
C GLU A 300 -13.27 2.03 23.77
N TYR A 301 -13.68 3.27 23.56
CA TYR A 301 -14.58 3.96 24.49
C TYR A 301 -16.01 3.89 23.98
N ASP A 302 -16.88 3.22 24.72
CA ASP A 302 -18.32 3.21 24.50
C ASP A 302 -19.00 4.16 25.51
N LYS A 303 -19.86 5.07 25.02
CA LYS A 303 -20.61 5.98 25.90
C LYS A 303 -21.56 5.25 26.85
N ALA A 304 -22.08 4.08 26.48
CA ALA A 304 -23.08 3.34 27.23
C ALA A 304 -22.48 2.31 28.21
N GLN A 305 -21.33 1.72 27.89
CA GLN A 305 -20.72 0.62 28.66
C GLN A 305 -19.34 0.95 29.27
N GLY A 306 -18.81 2.16 29.02
CA GLY A 306 -17.46 2.55 29.43
C GLY A 306 -16.38 2.04 28.47
N SER A 307 -15.17 1.81 28.96
CA SER A 307 -14.06 1.36 28.11
C SER A 307 -14.04 -0.16 27.94
N ARG A 308 -14.11 -0.64 26.70
CA ARG A 308 -13.93 -2.06 26.35
C ARG A 308 -12.51 -2.31 25.84
N ARG A 309 -11.82 -3.29 26.42
CA ARG A 309 -10.47 -3.70 26.02
C ARG A 309 -10.52 -5.04 25.28
N THR A 310 -9.96 -5.09 24.08
CA THR A 310 -9.95 -6.29 23.21
C THR A 310 -8.52 -6.63 22.80
N LEU A 311 -8.12 -7.90 22.92
CA LEU A 311 -6.82 -8.39 22.46
C LEU A 311 -6.88 -8.65 20.95
N PHE A 312 -5.94 -8.07 20.20
CA PHE A 312 -5.86 -8.28 18.75
C PHE A 312 -4.68 -9.17 18.35
N ARG A 313 -3.56 -9.08 19.06
CA ARG A 313 -2.37 -9.86 18.76
C ARG A 313 -1.55 -10.14 20.01
N THR A 314 -0.97 -11.33 20.06
CA THR A 314 0.08 -11.70 21.00
C THR A 314 1.32 -12.08 20.19
N ILE A 315 2.45 -11.46 20.50
CA ILE A 315 3.75 -11.68 19.87
C ILE A 315 4.66 -12.35 20.91
N ARG A 316 5.22 -13.52 20.56
CA ARG A 316 6.11 -14.34 21.40
C ARG A 316 7.16 -15.02 20.53
N GLY A 317 8.32 -15.37 21.09
CA GLY A 317 9.39 -16.09 20.39
C GLY A 317 9.87 -15.41 19.10
N GLY A 318 10.50 -16.14 18.18
CA GLY A 318 10.95 -15.63 16.88
C GLY A 318 12.39 -15.11 16.87
N VAL A 319 12.84 -14.61 15.71
CA VAL A 319 14.21 -14.09 15.54
C VAL A 319 14.37 -12.83 16.40
N GLY A 320 15.36 -12.85 17.30
CA GLY A 320 15.81 -11.71 18.09
C GLY A 320 17.05 -11.07 17.47
N GLY A 321 17.47 -9.92 17.99
CA GLY A 321 18.68 -9.23 17.53
C GLY A 321 18.51 -8.31 16.31
N SER A 322 17.36 -8.33 15.62
CA SER A 322 17.06 -7.44 14.49
C SER A 322 15.72 -6.71 14.64
N TRP A 323 15.57 -5.58 13.94
CA TRP A 323 14.29 -4.88 13.83
C TRP A 323 13.37 -5.63 12.88
N GLU A 324 12.17 -5.98 13.34
CA GLU A 324 11.16 -6.70 12.55
C GLU A 324 9.93 -5.83 12.32
N LEU A 325 9.49 -5.71 11.07
CA LEU A 325 8.24 -5.05 10.74
C LEU A 325 7.04 -5.95 11.07
N HIS A 326 6.16 -5.44 11.92
CA HIS A 326 4.86 -6.04 12.18
C HIS A 326 3.75 -5.25 11.48
N ALA A 327 2.83 -5.96 10.84
CA ALA A 327 1.58 -5.41 10.31
C ALA A 327 0.40 -6.17 10.92
N ILE A 328 -0.48 -5.47 11.64
CA ILE A 328 -1.56 -6.05 12.42
C ILE A 328 -2.88 -5.39 12.01
N THR A 329 -3.79 -6.21 11.52
CA THR A 329 -5.16 -5.80 11.21
C THR A 329 -5.94 -5.57 12.51
N LEU A 330 -6.40 -4.35 12.71
CA LEU A 330 -7.31 -3.95 13.78
C LEU A 330 -8.71 -3.73 13.22
N ASN A 331 -9.72 -3.71 14.09
CA ASN A 331 -11.10 -3.42 13.73
C ASN A 331 -11.74 -2.50 14.78
N MET A 332 -11.44 -1.22 14.68
CA MET A 332 -11.95 -0.15 15.54
C MET A 332 -13.16 0.50 14.88
N THR A 333 -14.21 0.67 15.66
CA THR A 333 -15.48 1.26 15.21
C THR A 333 -15.74 2.62 15.86
N GLN A 334 -15.10 2.88 16.99
CA GLN A 334 -15.25 4.10 17.77
C GLN A 334 -13.89 4.72 18.12
N LYS A 335 -13.90 5.82 18.87
CA LYS A 335 -12.67 6.41 19.41
C LYS A 335 -11.97 5.39 20.32
N ALA A 336 -10.67 5.24 20.17
CA ALA A 336 -9.93 4.14 20.80
C ALA A 336 -8.51 4.53 21.17
N ARG A 337 -7.85 3.68 21.95
CA ARG A 337 -6.39 3.65 22.11
C ARG A 337 -5.84 2.31 21.70
N VAL A 338 -4.69 2.31 21.06
CA VAL A 338 -3.87 1.10 20.93
C VAL A 338 -2.97 1.01 22.15
N VAL A 339 -2.87 -0.19 22.74
CA VAL A 339 -2.07 -0.46 23.94
C VAL A 339 -1.06 -1.55 23.63
N PHE A 340 0.21 -1.21 23.78
CA PHE A 340 1.36 -2.11 23.71
C PHE A 340 1.71 -2.55 25.12
N GLU A 341 1.34 -3.79 25.47
CA GLU A 341 1.57 -4.36 26.79
C GLU A 341 2.68 -5.41 26.72
N GLY A 342 3.84 -5.08 27.27
CA GLY A 342 4.93 -6.02 27.47
C GLY A 342 4.77 -6.75 28.79
N ILE A 343 5.06 -8.05 28.78
CA ILE A 343 5.04 -8.94 29.95
C ILE A 343 6.35 -9.75 29.95
N SER A 344 7.09 -9.72 31.05
CA SER A 344 8.29 -10.55 31.22
C SER A 344 7.95 -12.03 31.41
N GLY A 345 8.74 -12.89 30.79
CA GLY A 345 8.75 -14.33 30.97
C GLY A 345 9.48 -14.77 32.23
N LYS A 346 9.69 -16.08 32.34
CA LYS A 346 10.50 -16.72 33.38
C LYS A 346 11.95 -16.95 32.93
N GLY A 347 12.20 -16.96 31.62
CA GLY A 347 13.53 -17.19 31.06
C GLY A 347 14.51 -16.06 31.37
N PRO A 348 15.83 -16.32 31.33
CA PRO A 348 16.83 -15.27 31.45
C PRO A 348 16.72 -14.30 30.26
N SER A 349 16.69 -13.01 30.56
CA SER A 349 16.59 -11.94 29.57
C SER A 349 17.86 -11.09 29.56
N ALA A 350 18.36 -10.77 28.36
CA ALA A 350 19.51 -9.89 28.17
C ALA A 350 19.09 -8.46 27.74
N GLY A 351 17.79 -8.19 27.62
CA GLY A 351 17.29 -6.92 27.10
C GLY A 351 15.80 -6.74 27.35
N GLY A 352 14.99 -6.80 26.28
CA GLY A 352 13.55 -6.64 26.34
C GLY A 352 12.93 -6.36 24.97
N PHE A 353 11.92 -5.47 24.95
CA PHE A 353 11.21 -5.05 23.74
C PHE A 353 11.52 -3.59 23.40
N SER A 354 11.84 -3.31 22.14
CA SER A 354 11.96 -1.94 21.63
C SER A 354 10.99 -1.71 20.48
N LEU A 355 10.22 -0.62 20.54
CA LEU A 355 9.23 -0.22 19.56
C LEU A 355 9.64 1.08 18.88
N ASP A 356 9.51 1.12 17.57
CA ASP A 356 9.80 2.31 16.77
C ASP A 356 8.93 2.40 15.51
N ASP A 357 8.88 3.58 14.87
CA ASP A 357 8.19 3.86 13.62
C ASP A 357 6.74 3.33 13.57
N ILE A 358 5.96 3.64 14.61
CA ILE A 358 4.56 3.23 14.74
C ILE A 358 3.70 4.03 13.77
N ASN A 359 2.98 3.34 12.88
CA ASN A 359 2.06 3.92 11.92
C ASN A 359 0.69 3.27 12.02
N LEU A 360 -0.37 4.08 12.00
CA LEU A 360 -1.74 3.61 12.02
C LEU A 360 -2.54 4.31 10.91
N SER A 361 -3.24 3.51 10.12
CA SER A 361 -4.11 4.01 9.05
C SER A 361 -5.38 3.17 8.91
N SER A 362 -6.49 3.78 8.51
CA SER A 362 -7.76 3.14 8.21
C SER A 362 -7.76 2.52 6.80
N VAL A 363 -6.81 1.62 6.57
CA VAL A 363 -6.67 0.81 5.36
C VAL A 363 -6.41 -0.65 5.76
N LYS A 364 -6.55 -1.58 4.81
CA LYS A 364 -6.19 -2.99 5.04
C LYS A 364 -4.67 -3.15 5.16
N CYS A 365 -4.24 -4.01 6.07
CA CYS A 365 -2.83 -4.43 6.12
C CYS A 365 -2.45 -5.33 4.95
N PRO A 366 -1.15 -5.39 4.60
CA PRO A 366 -0.65 -6.52 3.83
C PRO A 366 -0.90 -7.83 4.59
N GLU A 367 -1.18 -8.91 3.86
CA GLU A 367 -1.43 -10.22 4.49
C GLU A 367 -0.15 -10.83 5.07
N HIS A 368 0.98 -10.61 4.39
CA HIS A 368 2.28 -11.17 4.75
C HIS A 368 3.39 -10.13 4.59
N VAL A 369 4.43 -10.29 5.40
CA VAL A 369 5.68 -9.52 5.30
C VAL A 369 6.81 -10.51 5.04
N TRP A 370 7.54 -10.31 3.95
CA TRP A 370 8.77 -11.03 3.67
C TRP A 370 9.97 -10.13 3.94
N HIS A 371 10.68 -10.45 5.02
CA HIS A 371 11.91 -9.79 5.42
C HIS A 371 13.12 -10.46 4.75
N VAL A 372 13.83 -9.71 3.91
CA VAL A 372 15.09 -10.12 3.28
C VAL A 372 16.23 -9.44 4.03
N ARG A 373 16.96 -10.24 4.83
CA ARG A 373 18.14 -9.80 5.59
C ARG A 373 19.41 -9.88 4.76
N ASN A 374 20.43 -9.13 5.15
CA ASN A 374 21.73 -9.09 4.48
C ASN A 374 21.58 -8.77 2.98
N ILE A 375 20.70 -7.83 2.66
CA ILE A 375 20.35 -7.54 1.26
C ILE A 375 21.54 -7.00 0.48
N THR A 376 22.44 -6.28 1.13
CA THR A 376 23.68 -5.76 0.52
C THR A 376 24.62 -6.90 0.17
N GLY A 377 24.81 -7.86 1.07
CA GLY A 377 25.59 -9.06 0.80
C GLY A 377 24.97 -9.93 -0.29
N LEU A 378 23.65 -10.09 -0.30
CA LEU A 378 22.93 -10.81 -1.36
C LEU A 378 23.07 -10.09 -2.72
N LEU A 379 22.95 -8.76 -2.76
CA LEU A 379 23.18 -7.98 -3.99
C LEU A 379 24.63 -8.08 -4.47
N ALA A 380 25.61 -8.23 -3.58
CA ALA A 380 27.01 -8.37 -3.96
C ALA A 380 27.35 -9.78 -4.46
N THR A 381 26.72 -10.82 -3.92
CA THR A 381 27.13 -12.23 -4.14
C THR A 381 26.22 -13.01 -5.07
N THR A 382 24.94 -12.63 -5.19
CA THR A 382 23.98 -13.36 -6.03
C THR A 382 24.20 -12.99 -7.50
N PRO A 383 24.61 -13.92 -8.38
CA PRO A 383 24.80 -13.61 -9.79
C PRO A 383 23.49 -13.21 -10.46
N ALA A 384 23.58 -12.43 -11.55
CA ALA A 384 22.43 -12.16 -12.42
C ALA A 384 21.78 -13.49 -12.88
N ARG A 385 20.46 -13.47 -13.14
CA ARG A 385 19.62 -14.64 -13.46
C ARG A 385 19.33 -15.61 -12.31
N ARG A 386 19.99 -15.48 -11.15
CA ARG A 386 19.63 -16.28 -9.97
C ARG A 386 18.43 -15.65 -9.27
N LYS A 387 17.47 -16.50 -8.89
CA LYS A 387 16.27 -16.11 -8.15
C LYS A 387 16.45 -16.42 -6.68
N GLU A 388 16.11 -15.44 -5.86
CA GLU A 388 15.83 -15.64 -4.45
C GLU A 388 14.31 -15.76 -4.27
N TYR A 389 13.88 -16.75 -3.49
CA TYR A 389 12.47 -17.02 -3.27
C TYR A 389 12.07 -16.69 -1.84
N SER A 390 10.90 -16.08 -1.67
CA SER A 390 10.29 -15.90 -0.37
C SER A 390 9.95 -17.26 0.27
N PRO A 391 9.63 -17.29 1.58
CA PRO A 391 8.85 -18.40 2.14
C PRO A 391 7.54 -18.61 1.35
N ARG A 392 6.93 -19.79 1.51
CA ARG A 392 5.56 -20.02 1.02
C ARG A 392 4.57 -19.39 1.98
N PHE A 393 3.59 -18.67 1.42
CA PHE A 393 2.53 -17.99 2.15
C PHE A 393 1.18 -18.57 1.78
N LEU A 394 0.24 -18.53 2.73
CA LEU A 394 -1.15 -18.94 2.53
C LEU A 394 -2.03 -17.70 2.48
N SER A 395 -2.78 -17.52 1.39
CA SER A 395 -3.72 -16.41 1.27
C SER A 395 -4.92 -16.59 2.21
N SER A 396 -5.64 -15.51 2.47
CA SER A 396 -6.90 -15.55 3.23
C SER A 396 -7.96 -16.46 2.59
N THR A 397 -7.91 -16.67 1.27
CA THR A 397 -8.77 -17.58 0.51
C THR A 397 -8.25 -19.01 0.44
N GLY A 398 -7.06 -19.29 0.98
CA GLY A 398 -6.50 -20.63 1.12
C GLY A 398 -5.53 -21.07 0.03
N TYR A 399 -5.27 -20.26 -1.01
CA TYR A 399 -4.25 -20.54 -2.03
C TYR A 399 -2.85 -20.36 -1.44
N SER A 400 -1.93 -21.29 -1.74
CA SER A 400 -0.52 -21.15 -1.37
C SER A 400 0.26 -20.46 -2.48
N PHE A 401 1.10 -19.49 -2.16
CA PHE A 401 1.89 -18.73 -3.13
C PHE A 401 3.31 -18.43 -2.63
N GLN A 402 4.18 -18.04 -3.55
CA GLN A 402 5.56 -17.66 -3.30
C GLN A 402 5.95 -16.51 -4.24
N VAL A 403 6.85 -15.63 -3.80
CA VAL A 403 7.40 -14.55 -4.62
C VAL A 403 8.85 -14.87 -4.94
N GLY A 404 9.20 -14.78 -6.22
CA GLY A 404 10.58 -14.91 -6.70
C GLY A 404 11.13 -13.55 -7.11
N VAL A 405 12.35 -13.24 -6.68
CA VAL A 405 13.04 -11.99 -7.00
C VAL A 405 14.37 -12.30 -7.65
N TYR A 406 14.66 -11.65 -8.78
CA TYR A 406 16.01 -11.60 -9.32
C TYR A 406 16.66 -10.33 -8.82
N LEU A 407 17.48 -10.45 -7.78
CA LEU A 407 18.10 -9.30 -7.12
C LEU A 407 18.97 -8.48 -8.10
N ASN A 408 19.77 -9.17 -8.92
CA ASN A 408 20.64 -8.57 -9.94
C ASN A 408 20.10 -8.74 -11.38
N GLY A 409 18.77 -8.84 -11.49
CA GLY A 409 18.08 -8.83 -12.76
C GLY A 409 18.18 -10.10 -13.61
N GLU A 410 17.50 -10.05 -14.74
CA GLU A 410 17.58 -11.06 -15.78
C GLU A 410 18.67 -10.72 -16.81
N SER A 411 19.07 -11.69 -17.63
CA SER A 411 20.04 -11.48 -18.71
C SER A 411 19.69 -10.32 -19.63
N SER A 412 18.40 -10.16 -19.91
CA SER A 412 17.88 -9.11 -20.80
C SER A 412 17.91 -7.72 -20.16
N ARG A 413 17.98 -7.63 -18.82
CA ARG A 413 17.86 -6.38 -18.05
C ARG A 413 18.66 -6.41 -16.74
N PRO A 414 20.00 -6.40 -16.80
CA PRO A 414 20.87 -6.56 -15.62
C PRO A 414 20.82 -5.37 -14.64
N GLY A 415 20.44 -4.16 -15.10
CA GLY A 415 20.35 -2.95 -14.26
C GLY A 415 19.05 -2.80 -13.45
N TYR A 416 18.23 -3.86 -13.40
CA TYR A 416 16.95 -3.87 -12.72
C TYR A 416 16.81 -5.09 -11.81
N MET A 417 16.13 -4.93 -10.68
CA MET A 417 15.54 -6.05 -9.96
C MET A 417 14.24 -6.47 -10.65
N ALA A 418 13.97 -7.77 -10.68
CA ALA A 418 12.74 -8.34 -11.22
C ALA A 418 11.95 -9.07 -10.13
N VAL A 419 10.62 -9.11 -10.26
CA VAL A 419 9.73 -9.77 -9.28
C VAL A 419 8.62 -10.57 -9.97
N TYR A 420 8.35 -11.76 -9.47
CA TYR A 420 7.38 -12.71 -10.02
C TYR A 420 6.57 -13.40 -8.92
N LEU A 421 5.26 -13.47 -9.12
CA LEU A 421 4.34 -14.25 -8.29
C LEU A 421 4.23 -15.67 -8.85
N HIS A 422 4.28 -16.66 -7.95
CA HIS A 422 4.08 -18.06 -8.26
C HIS A 422 2.99 -18.65 -7.35
N LEU A 423 2.03 -19.38 -7.92
CA LEU A 423 1.22 -20.30 -7.12
C LEU A 423 2.06 -21.52 -6.73
N THR A 424 1.83 -22.07 -5.56
CA THR A 424 2.53 -23.25 -5.05
C THR A 424 1.54 -24.27 -4.52
N SER A 425 1.92 -25.55 -4.54
CA SER A 425 1.06 -26.58 -3.98
C SER A 425 0.91 -26.37 -2.47
N GLY A 426 -0.33 -26.28 -2.00
CA GLY A 426 -0.71 -25.98 -0.62
C GLY A 426 -1.61 -27.05 0.01
N PRO A 427 -1.88 -26.93 1.32
CA PRO A 427 -2.71 -27.91 2.05
C PRO A 427 -4.18 -27.91 1.60
N ASN A 428 -4.68 -26.82 1.01
CA ASN A 428 -6.09 -26.63 0.67
C ASN A 428 -6.43 -26.93 -0.78
N ASP A 429 -5.45 -27.26 -1.63
CA ASP A 429 -5.61 -27.29 -3.09
C ASP A 429 -6.75 -28.20 -3.58
N HIS A 430 -7.04 -29.28 -2.85
CA HIS A 430 -8.13 -30.22 -3.15
C HIS A 430 -9.54 -29.64 -2.97
N LYS A 431 -9.69 -28.53 -2.23
CA LYS A 431 -10.96 -27.81 -2.02
C LYS A 431 -11.05 -26.53 -2.84
N LEU A 432 -9.94 -26.10 -3.45
CA LEU A 432 -9.85 -24.85 -4.17
C LEU A 432 -10.31 -25.02 -5.62
N ARG A 433 -10.74 -23.90 -6.21
CA ARG A 433 -11.13 -23.86 -7.62
C ARG A 433 -9.88 -23.67 -8.48
N TRP A 434 -9.79 -24.44 -9.56
CA TRP A 434 -8.72 -24.33 -10.53
C TRP A 434 -9.27 -24.24 -11.95
N PRO A 435 -8.66 -23.44 -12.86
CA PRO A 435 -7.58 -22.47 -12.61
C PRO A 435 -7.97 -21.36 -11.63
N CYS A 436 -7.00 -20.81 -10.89
CA CYS A 436 -7.21 -19.82 -9.84
C CYS A 436 -7.93 -18.56 -10.37
N PRO A 437 -9.18 -18.29 -9.97
CA PRO A 437 -9.99 -17.26 -10.59
C PRO A 437 -9.79 -15.89 -9.92
N TRP A 438 -9.32 -14.90 -10.68
CA TRP A 438 -9.40 -13.47 -10.35
C TRP A 438 -8.87 -13.08 -8.97
N HIS A 439 -7.77 -13.70 -8.55
CA HIS A 439 -7.04 -13.26 -7.36
C HIS A 439 -5.94 -12.28 -7.77
N GLN A 440 -5.85 -11.15 -7.07
CA GLN A 440 -4.82 -10.15 -7.31
C GLN A 440 -3.70 -10.30 -6.28
N GLY A 441 -2.51 -10.62 -6.77
CA GLY A 441 -1.28 -10.60 -5.99
C GLY A 441 -0.64 -9.23 -6.01
N THR A 442 -0.52 -8.62 -4.84
CA THR A 442 0.22 -7.38 -4.64
C THR A 442 1.59 -7.69 -4.06
N MET A 443 2.64 -7.28 -4.76
CA MET A 443 4.04 -7.37 -4.33
C MET A 443 4.58 -5.95 -4.21
N ALA A 444 4.82 -5.49 -2.99
CA ALA A 444 5.31 -4.14 -2.74
C ALA A 444 6.66 -4.17 -2.01
N LEU A 445 7.67 -3.52 -2.56
CA LEU A 445 8.93 -3.26 -1.86
C LEU A 445 8.78 -1.96 -1.07
N LEU A 446 8.89 -2.06 0.25
CA LEU A 446 8.65 -0.96 1.18
C LEU A 446 9.76 0.09 1.10
N ASP A 447 9.38 1.35 0.89
CA ASP A 447 10.22 2.49 1.23
C ASP A 447 10.10 2.72 2.75
N GLN A 448 11.15 2.41 3.51
CA GLN A 448 11.13 2.33 4.98
C GLN A 448 11.27 3.73 5.64
N GLN A 449 10.53 4.71 5.11
CA GLN A 449 10.34 6.01 5.74
C GLN A 449 9.46 5.86 6.98
N SER A 450 9.80 6.58 8.04
CA SER A 450 9.14 6.49 9.35
C SER A 450 7.68 6.95 9.31
N ASP A 451 7.39 8.00 8.53
CA ASP A 451 6.04 8.46 8.28
C ASP A 451 5.46 7.78 7.03
N ILE A 452 4.41 6.97 7.22
CA ILE A 452 3.73 6.25 6.15
C ILE A 452 3.24 7.17 5.01
N ARG A 453 2.96 8.45 5.30
CA ARG A 453 2.52 9.44 4.29
C ARG A 453 3.65 9.80 3.32
N GLN A 454 4.90 9.63 3.72
CA GLN A 454 6.09 9.95 2.92
C GLN A 454 6.66 8.75 2.16
N GLN A 455 6.11 7.55 2.38
CA GLN A 455 6.56 6.33 1.72
C GLN A 455 6.23 6.34 0.22
N MET A 456 7.24 6.07 -0.60
CA MET A 456 7.12 5.86 -2.05
C MET A 456 7.41 4.41 -2.42
N SER A 457 6.77 3.46 -1.72
CA SER A 457 6.96 2.02 -1.91
C SER A 457 6.68 1.60 -3.36
N MET A 458 7.53 0.74 -3.92
CA MET A 458 7.38 0.27 -5.30
C MET A 458 6.41 -0.92 -5.34
N HIS A 459 5.33 -0.79 -6.10
CA HIS A 459 4.28 -1.81 -6.18
C HIS A 459 4.23 -2.48 -7.54
N ARG A 460 4.02 -3.80 -7.54
CA ARG A 460 3.58 -4.55 -8.71
C ARG A 460 2.40 -5.43 -8.34
N MET A 461 1.33 -5.30 -9.11
CA MET A 461 0.12 -6.09 -8.95
C MET A 461 -0.11 -6.94 -10.19
N VAL A 462 -0.51 -8.19 -9.98
CA VAL A 462 -0.86 -9.13 -11.06
C VAL A 462 -2.14 -9.86 -10.68
N THR A 463 -3.00 -10.17 -11.65
CA THR A 463 -4.25 -10.89 -11.40
C THR A 463 -4.26 -12.23 -12.12
N THR A 464 -4.74 -13.28 -11.45
CA THR A 464 -4.89 -14.60 -12.04
C THR A 464 -6.11 -14.64 -12.96
N ASP A 465 -5.89 -14.53 -14.26
CA ASP A 465 -6.95 -14.76 -15.26
C ASP A 465 -7.10 -16.28 -15.48
N PRO A 466 -8.24 -16.90 -15.10
CA PRO A 466 -8.42 -18.35 -15.22
C PRO A 466 -8.46 -18.83 -16.67
N LYS A 467 -8.59 -17.92 -17.66
CA LYS A 467 -8.56 -18.26 -19.09
C LYS A 467 -7.16 -18.15 -19.69
N LYS A 468 -6.18 -17.65 -18.94
CA LYS A 468 -4.82 -17.51 -19.44
C LYS A 468 -4.17 -18.89 -19.62
N THR A 469 -3.68 -19.15 -20.82
CA THR A 469 -2.92 -20.36 -21.15
C THR A 469 -1.41 -20.10 -21.18
N SER A 470 -0.64 -21.19 -21.17
CA SER A 470 0.79 -21.25 -21.48
C SER A 470 1.07 -20.73 -22.90
N SER A 471 2.35 -20.46 -23.21
CA SER A 471 2.74 -19.90 -24.51
C SER A 471 2.44 -20.81 -25.71
N ASP A 472 2.43 -22.13 -25.49
CA ASP A 472 2.04 -23.16 -26.45
C ASP A 472 0.53 -23.47 -26.42
N GLY A 473 -0.23 -22.87 -25.49
CA GLY A 473 -1.68 -23.00 -25.39
C GLY A 473 -2.19 -24.33 -24.80
N THR A 474 -1.30 -25.18 -24.31
CA THR A 474 -1.61 -26.55 -23.87
C THR A 474 -2.14 -26.62 -22.44
N GLU A 475 -1.67 -25.72 -21.57
CA GLU A 475 -1.97 -25.72 -20.14
C GLU A 475 -2.55 -24.39 -19.68
N PHE A 476 -3.43 -24.42 -18.67
CA PHE A 476 -3.85 -23.20 -18.00
C PHE A 476 -2.75 -22.69 -17.08
N TYR A 477 -2.33 -21.45 -17.30
CA TYR A 477 -1.17 -20.84 -16.63
C TYR A 477 -1.32 -20.80 -15.10
N TRP A 478 -2.56 -20.65 -14.62
CA TRP A 478 -2.91 -20.55 -13.20
C TRP A 478 -3.64 -21.80 -12.69
N ASP A 479 -3.46 -22.97 -13.31
CA ASP A 479 -3.97 -24.25 -12.79
C ASP A 479 -3.20 -24.70 -11.54
N ASP A 480 -3.65 -25.80 -10.95
CA ASP A 480 -3.05 -26.46 -9.81
C ASP A 480 -1.55 -26.70 -10.07
N PRO A 481 -0.65 -26.16 -9.22
CA PRO A 481 0.80 -26.33 -9.38
C PRO A 481 1.25 -27.79 -9.47
N ARG A 482 0.48 -28.76 -8.97
CA ARG A 482 0.78 -30.19 -9.10
C ARG A 482 0.61 -30.71 -10.54
N LYS A 483 -0.14 -29.99 -11.38
CA LYS A 483 -0.35 -30.32 -12.80
C LYS A 483 0.60 -29.55 -13.70
N VAL A 484 0.70 -28.24 -13.50
CA VAL A 484 1.39 -27.31 -14.44
C VAL A 484 2.71 -26.75 -13.89
N GLY A 485 3.09 -27.15 -12.68
CA GLY A 485 4.25 -26.64 -11.98
C GLY A 485 5.44 -27.60 -11.96
N SER A 486 6.58 -27.09 -11.51
CA SER A 486 7.80 -27.88 -11.34
C SER A 486 7.95 -28.33 -9.89
N LYS A 487 8.40 -29.57 -9.68
CA LYS A 487 8.74 -30.11 -8.36
C LYS A 487 9.98 -29.41 -7.80
N ILE A 488 9.87 -28.88 -6.59
CA ILE A 488 10.95 -28.26 -5.82
C ILE A 488 11.20 -29.14 -4.60
N THR A 489 12.43 -29.65 -4.47
CA THR A 489 12.87 -30.45 -3.33
C THR A 489 13.74 -29.60 -2.42
N ALA A 490 13.37 -29.51 -1.15
CA ALA A 490 14.17 -28.84 -0.13
C ALA A 490 15.32 -29.74 0.35
N SER A 491 16.27 -29.16 1.07
CA SER A 491 17.45 -29.87 1.58
C SER A 491 17.12 -30.99 2.58
N ASP A 492 15.97 -30.91 3.24
CA ASP A 492 15.46 -31.94 4.18
C ASP A 492 14.70 -33.08 3.48
N GLY A 493 14.66 -33.09 2.14
CA GLY A 493 13.94 -34.08 1.34
C GLY A 493 12.44 -33.81 1.18
N SER A 494 11.88 -32.83 1.90
CA SER A 494 10.51 -32.38 1.66
C SER A 494 10.38 -31.75 0.26
N PHE A 495 9.19 -31.81 -0.34
CA PHE A 495 8.98 -31.22 -1.66
C PHE A 495 7.62 -30.56 -1.79
N TYR A 496 7.52 -29.66 -2.75
CA TYR A 496 6.28 -29.03 -3.18
C TYR A 496 6.36 -28.72 -4.67
N TYR A 497 5.24 -28.33 -5.28
CA TYR A 497 5.22 -27.88 -6.68
C TYR A 497 5.09 -26.38 -6.77
N ARG A 498 5.85 -25.76 -7.67
CA ARG A 498 5.80 -24.32 -7.96
C ARG A 498 5.30 -24.12 -9.39
N GLY A 499 4.17 -23.43 -9.53
CA GLY A 499 3.61 -23.06 -10.82
C GLY A 499 4.44 -22.01 -11.57
N PRO A 500 4.05 -21.66 -12.80
CA PRO A 500 4.66 -20.60 -13.59
C PRO A 500 4.71 -19.25 -12.86
N GLY A 501 5.72 -18.43 -13.19
CA GLY A 501 5.95 -17.13 -12.53
C GLY A 501 5.48 -15.95 -13.37
N TYR A 502 4.55 -15.15 -12.85
CA TYR A 502 4.01 -13.98 -13.56
C TYR A 502 4.37 -12.68 -12.83
N GLY A 503 4.88 -11.70 -13.57
CA GLY A 503 5.48 -10.52 -12.93
C GLY A 503 6.09 -9.54 -13.92
N THR A 504 7.26 -9.02 -13.58
CA THR A 504 7.98 -8.03 -14.41
C THR A 504 9.50 -8.15 -14.24
N SER A 505 10.23 -8.02 -15.35
CA SER A 505 11.70 -7.95 -15.38
C SER A 505 12.26 -6.56 -15.05
N THR A 506 11.40 -5.53 -14.96
CA THR A 506 11.76 -4.16 -14.57
C THR A 506 10.92 -3.71 -13.40
N PHE A 507 11.12 -4.35 -12.25
CA PHE A 507 10.39 -3.98 -11.05
C PHE A 507 10.93 -2.66 -10.50
N ILE A 508 12.24 -2.57 -10.26
CA ILE A 508 12.91 -1.35 -9.83
C ILE A 508 14.35 -1.34 -10.35
N ALA A 509 14.82 -0.20 -10.85
CA ALA A 509 16.22 -0.05 -11.26
C ALA A 509 17.14 -0.08 -10.02
N HIS A 510 18.34 -0.64 -10.13
CA HIS A 510 19.27 -0.66 -8.98
C HIS A 510 19.64 0.74 -8.48
N SER A 511 19.73 1.72 -9.39
CA SER A 511 19.94 3.12 -9.01
C SER A 511 18.81 3.65 -8.12
N ARG A 512 17.55 3.27 -8.42
CA ARG A 512 16.37 3.66 -7.63
C ARG A 512 16.28 2.90 -6.32
N LEU A 513 16.60 1.61 -6.33
CA LEU A 513 16.68 0.78 -5.14
C LEU A 513 17.60 1.41 -4.07
N ARG A 514 18.68 2.08 -4.49
CA ARG A 514 19.65 2.75 -3.61
C ARG A 514 19.33 4.22 -3.27
N SER A 515 18.26 4.79 -3.83
CA SER A 515 18.00 6.25 -3.74
C SER A 515 17.15 6.69 -2.54
N ARG A 516 16.41 5.77 -1.92
CA ARG A 516 15.49 6.00 -0.79
C ARG A 516 15.71 4.94 0.28
N ASN A 517 14.78 4.78 1.22
CA ASN A 517 14.90 3.82 2.32
C ASN A 517 14.40 2.42 1.92
N PHE A 518 14.58 1.98 0.67
CA PHE A 518 14.23 0.62 0.28
C PHE A 518 15.14 -0.41 0.94
N LEU A 519 16.42 -0.06 1.08
CA LEU A 519 17.43 -0.82 1.81
C LEU A 519 17.78 0.00 3.05
N LYS A 520 17.47 -0.51 4.24
CA LYS A 520 17.70 0.20 5.52
C LYS A 520 18.16 -0.81 6.55
N GLY A 521 19.27 -0.52 7.24
CA GLY A 521 19.86 -1.48 8.20
C GLY A 521 20.32 -2.80 7.58
N ASP A 522 20.65 -2.81 6.28
CA ASP A 522 20.93 -4.02 5.50
C ASP A 522 19.73 -4.98 5.30
N ASP A 523 18.52 -4.44 5.50
CA ASP A 523 17.26 -5.15 5.36
C ASP A 523 16.39 -4.55 4.25
N ALA A 524 15.60 -5.42 3.61
CA ALA A 524 14.55 -5.06 2.69
C ALA A 524 13.26 -5.81 3.04
N PHE A 525 12.12 -5.11 3.00
CA PHE A 525 10.81 -5.68 3.32
C PHE A 525 9.89 -5.68 2.11
N PHE A 526 9.39 -6.86 1.77
CA PHE A 526 8.31 -7.03 0.81
C PHE A 526 6.97 -7.20 1.55
N LEU A 527 6.00 -6.35 1.21
CA LEU A 527 4.62 -6.44 1.68
C LEU A 527 3.80 -7.19 0.62
N LEU A 528 3.18 -8.29 1.02
CA LEU A 528 2.54 -9.24 0.12
C LEU A 528 1.07 -9.47 0.51
N SER A 529 0.20 -9.49 -0.49
CA SER A 529 -1.22 -9.89 -0.35
C SER A 529 -1.66 -10.66 -1.58
N PHE A 530 -2.59 -11.62 -1.40
CA PHE A 530 -3.20 -12.35 -2.51
C PHE A 530 -4.72 -12.48 -2.29
N GLU A 531 -5.47 -11.50 -2.79
CA GLU A 531 -6.89 -11.31 -2.46
C GLU A 531 -7.81 -11.62 -3.65
N ASP A 532 -8.99 -12.18 -3.39
CA ASP A 532 -10.05 -12.33 -4.40
C ASP A 532 -10.63 -10.95 -4.76
N ILE A 533 -10.64 -10.64 -6.06
CA ILE A 533 -11.23 -9.41 -6.60
C ILE A 533 -12.38 -9.71 -7.57
N SER A 534 -12.95 -10.93 -7.54
CA SER A 534 -13.99 -11.37 -8.47
C SER A 534 -15.26 -10.53 -8.38
N ALA A 535 -15.52 -9.90 -7.23
CA ALA A 535 -16.62 -8.95 -7.06
C ALA A 535 -16.57 -7.77 -8.05
N LEU A 536 -15.38 -7.43 -8.59
CA LEU A 536 -15.19 -6.36 -9.58
C LEU A 536 -15.60 -6.77 -11.01
N LEU A 537 -15.94 -8.04 -11.23
CA LEU A 537 -16.57 -8.50 -12.48
C LEU A 537 -18.00 -8.00 -12.61
N VAL A 538 -18.68 -7.74 -11.49
CA VAL A 538 -20.06 -7.24 -11.51
C VAL A 538 -20.03 -5.80 -11.98
N SER A 539 -20.72 -5.53 -13.09
CA SER A 539 -20.87 -4.18 -13.64
C SER A 539 -21.44 -3.24 -12.58
N GLN A 540 -20.85 -2.05 -12.46
CA GLN A 540 -21.38 -1.05 -11.54
C GLN A 540 -22.77 -0.60 -12.02
N PRO A 541 -23.77 -0.51 -11.13
CA PRO A 541 -25.14 -0.21 -11.52
C PRO A 541 -25.22 1.18 -12.18
N LEU A 542 -25.80 1.24 -13.37
CA LEU A 542 -26.11 2.51 -14.04
C LEU A 542 -27.43 3.04 -13.49
N LEU A 543 -27.40 4.20 -12.84
CA LEU A 543 -28.62 4.91 -12.46
C LEU A 543 -29.20 5.55 -13.72
N GLY A 544 -30.24 4.94 -14.28
CA GLY A 544 -30.92 5.48 -15.48
C GLY A 544 -31.60 4.45 -16.38
N LEU A 545 -31.29 3.16 -16.25
CA LEU A 545 -32.11 2.11 -16.86
C LEU A 545 -33.00 1.52 -15.77
N ARG A 546 -34.26 1.98 -15.70
CA ARG A 546 -35.33 1.11 -15.23
C ARG A 546 -35.29 -0.13 -16.10
N SER A 547 -34.64 -1.17 -15.61
CA SER A 547 -34.81 -2.52 -16.13
C SER A 547 -36.29 -2.88 -15.92
N THR A 548 -37.10 -2.68 -16.96
CA THR A 548 -38.35 -3.41 -17.13
C THR A 548 -37.99 -4.86 -17.46
N SER A 549 -37.48 -5.58 -16.47
CA SER A 549 -37.54 -7.03 -16.44
C SER A 549 -38.10 -7.42 -15.08
N THR A 550 -39.42 -7.51 -15.03
CA THR A 550 -40.15 -8.27 -14.01
C THR A 550 -39.68 -9.72 -14.02
N VAL A 551 -38.70 -10.06 -13.18
CA VAL A 551 -38.44 -11.44 -12.75
C VAL A 551 -38.02 -11.44 -11.27
N THR A 552 -39.02 -11.66 -10.42
CA THR A 552 -38.96 -12.29 -9.09
C THR A 552 -37.88 -11.84 -8.08
N TRP A 553 -38.15 -10.74 -7.36
CA TRP A 553 -37.72 -10.58 -5.96
C TRP A 553 -38.91 -10.85 -5.02
N ARG A 554 -39.29 -12.12 -4.88
CA ARG A 554 -40.12 -12.61 -3.77
C ARG A 554 -39.68 -14.03 -3.41
N ARG A 555 -38.67 -14.15 -2.55
CA ARG A 555 -38.51 -15.22 -1.55
C ARG A 555 -37.19 -15.02 -0.80
N ARG A 556 -37.29 -14.38 0.37
CA ARG A 556 -36.54 -14.67 1.62
C ARG A 556 -36.77 -13.54 2.63
N ARG A 557 -38.03 -13.34 3.01
CA ARG A 557 -38.41 -12.69 4.27
C ARG A 557 -39.79 -13.17 4.65
N LEU A 558 -39.88 -14.44 5.05
CA LEU A 558 -41.04 -15.06 5.69
C LEU A 558 -40.58 -16.44 6.18
N LEU A 559 -39.93 -16.43 7.35
CA LEU A 559 -39.81 -17.55 8.29
C LEU A 559 -39.22 -16.98 9.58
N ARG A 560 -40.06 -16.24 10.31
CA ARG A 560 -40.04 -16.02 11.76
C ARG A 560 -41.33 -15.28 12.08
N GLU A 561 -41.99 -15.71 13.16
CA GLU A 561 -43.24 -15.17 13.74
C GLU A 561 -44.55 -15.72 13.16
N LEU A 562 -44.78 -17.02 13.44
CA LEU A 562 -46.12 -17.50 13.79
C LEU A 562 -46.17 -17.61 15.31
N ARG A 563 -46.88 -16.67 15.96
CA ARG A 563 -47.76 -16.87 17.15
C ARG A 563 -48.04 -15.54 17.84
N ARG A 564 -49.20 -14.94 17.53
CA ARG A 564 -50.36 -14.75 18.43
C ARG A 564 -51.20 -13.54 17.99
N GLU A 565 -52.49 -13.81 17.84
CA GLU A 565 -53.58 -12.86 17.56
C GLU A 565 -53.73 -11.81 18.68
N PRO A 566 -54.38 -10.66 18.40
CA PRO A 566 -54.96 -9.79 19.41
C PRO A 566 -56.48 -10.05 19.52
N LEU A 567 -56.95 -10.46 20.70
CA LEU A 567 -58.37 -10.39 21.05
C LEU A 567 -58.55 -9.72 22.42
N GLN A 568 -59.10 -8.50 22.32
CA GLN A 568 -59.96 -7.74 23.22
C GLN A 568 -60.02 -8.10 24.72
N LEU A 569 -59.72 -7.08 25.52
CA LEU A 569 -60.18 -6.88 26.90
C LEU A 569 -61.72 -6.91 26.99
N ARG A 570 -62.25 -7.71 27.94
CA ARG A 570 -63.53 -7.44 28.61
C ARG A 570 -63.31 -7.41 30.13
N TRP A 571 -63.97 -6.43 30.72
CA TRP A 571 -64.03 -6.09 32.15
C TRP A 571 -64.91 -7.07 32.96
N TRP A 572 -64.55 -7.24 34.24
CA TRP A 572 -65.36 -7.50 35.48
C TRP A 572 -66.50 -8.54 35.40
N SER A 573 -66.57 -9.55 36.29
CA SER A 573 -67.08 -9.38 37.67
C SER A 573 -67.14 -10.72 38.46
N ARG A 574 -66.92 -10.61 39.79
CA ARG A 574 -67.49 -11.40 40.93
C ARG A 574 -67.26 -12.93 40.96
N LEU A 575 -66.38 -13.41 41.83
CA LEU A 575 -66.59 -13.82 43.24
C LEU A 575 -65.30 -14.41 43.80
#